data_AF-A0A1H4DWE7-F1
#
_entry.id   AF-A0A1H4DWE7-F1
#
_cell.length_a   1.000
_cell.length_b   1.000
_cell.length_c   1.000
_cell.angle_alpha   90.00
_cell.angle_beta   90.00
_cell.angle_gamma   90.00
#
_symmetry.space_group_name_H-M   'P 1'
#
loop_
_entity.id
_entity.type
_entity.pdbx_description
1 polymer ?
#
loop_
_entity_poly.entity_id
_entity_poly.type
_entity_poly.pdbx_seq_one_letter_code
_entity_poly.pdbx_strand_id
1 'polypeptide(L)'
;MSVVQQKSAEVLEQAESLRRNLRISSKRVDTLQAQFALHGHELKIEHLAGRNLYVVSRSGQSHMFSHLNDVEAFLRQVTEISQ
;
A
#
# COMPACT_ATOMS: atom_id res chain seq x y z
N MET A 1 -40.27 9.85 15.74
CA MET A 1 -39.22 10.00 14.70
C MET A 1 -38.02 9.18 15.14
N SER A 2 -37.70 8.12 14.39
CA SER A 2 -36.84 7.01 14.85
C SER A 2 -35.36 7.24 14.57
N VAL A 3 -34.56 7.34 15.64
CA VAL A 3 -33.09 7.53 15.66
C VAL A 3 -32.33 6.37 14.99
N VAL A 4 -33.00 5.25 14.73
CA VAL A 4 -32.44 4.02 14.13
C VAL A 4 -32.17 4.17 12.62
N GLN A 5 -32.91 5.04 11.92
CA GLN A 5 -32.75 5.22 10.47
C GLN A 5 -31.53 6.07 10.10
N GLN A 6 -31.13 7.04 10.93
CA GLN A 6 -29.97 7.89 10.67
C GLN A 6 -28.64 7.13 10.82
N LYS A 7 -28.54 6.25 11.81
CA LYS A 7 -27.30 5.50 12.12
C LYS A 7 -26.91 4.53 11.00
N SER A 8 -27.88 4.02 10.25
CA SER A 8 -27.65 3.07 9.15
C SER A 8 -27.06 3.74 7.90
N ALA A 9 -27.41 5.00 7.63
CA ALA A 9 -26.90 5.73 6.47
C ALA A 9 -25.44 6.16 6.64
N GLU A 10 -25.06 6.64 7.84
CA GLU A 10 -23.67 7.02 8.14
C GLU A 10 -22.71 5.81 8.10
N VAL A 11 -23.17 4.63 8.55
CA VAL A 11 -22.35 3.40 8.49
C VAL A 11 -22.12 2.95 7.05
N LEU A 12 -23.11 3.13 6.17
CA LEU A 12 -22.97 2.79 4.74
C LEU A 12 -21.95 3.72 4.05
N GLU A 13 -22.05 5.03 4.29
CA GLU A 13 -21.13 6.02 3.72
C GLU A 13 -19.68 5.84 4.22
N GLN A 14 -19.51 5.47 5.50
CA GLN A 14 -18.21 5.11 6.07
C GLN A 14 -17.64 3.84 5.41
N ALA A 15 -18.46 2.81 5.19
CA ALA A 15 -18.04 1.57 4.55
C ALA A 15 -17.64 1.78 3.09
N GLU A 16 -18.35 2.63 2.34
CA GLU A 16 -18.01 3.00 0.97
C GLU A 16 -16.72 3.82 0.90
N SER A 17 -16.54 4.76 1.83
CA SER A 17 -15.31 5.54 1.95
C SER A 17 -14.11 4.65 2.26
N LEU A 18 -14.27 3.68 3.16
CA LEU A 18 -13.25 2.68 3.48
C LEU A 18 -12.90 1.82 2.25
N ARG A 19 -13.92 1.31 1.53
CA ARG A 19 -13.73 0.55 0.29
C ARG A 19 -13.00 1.35 -0.79
N ARG A 20 -13.34 2.63 -0.94
CA ARG A 20 -12.67 3.52 -1.89
C ARG A 20 -11.20 3.72 -1.50
N ASN A 21 -10.92 3.93 -0.22
CA ASN A 21 -9.56 4.06 0.29
C ASN A 21 -8.73 2.79 0.09
N LEU A 22 -9.31 1.60 0.33
CA LEU A 22 -8.66 0.32 0.05
C LEU A 22 -8.34 0.15 -1.44
N ARG A 23 -9.26 0.52 -2.33
CA ARG A 23 -9.04 0.47 -3.78
C ARG A 23 -7.96 1.43 -4.25
N ILE A 24 -7.89 2.63 -3.68
CA ILE A 24 -6.82 3.61 -3.96
C ILE A 24 -5.48 3.07 -3.46
N SER A 25 -5.46 2.48 -2.26
CA SER A 25 -4.27 1.84 -1.71
C SER A 25 -3.78 0.68 -2.58
N SER A 26 -4.67 -0.14 -3.14
CA SER A 26 -4.31 -1.20 -4.09
C SER A 26 -3.61 -0.63 -5.32
N LYS A 27 -4.25 0.32 -6.02
CA LYS A 27 -3.66 0.95 -7.23
C LYS A 27 -2.29 1.57 -6.98
N ARG A 28 -2.10 2.19 -5.82
CA ARG A 28 -0.81 2.80 -5.45
C ARG A 28 0.27 1.72 -5.27
N VAL A 29 -0.06 0.62 -4.60
CA VAL A 29 0.84 -0.54 -4.49
C VAL A 29 1.18 -1.10 -5.87
N ASP A 30 0.19 -1.34 -6.73
CA ASP A 30 0.42 -1.88 -8.08
C ASP A 30 1.40 -0.99 -8.86
N THR A 31 1.24 0.33 -8.75
CA THR A 31 2.13 1.31 -9.38
C THR A 31 3.55 1.25 -8.81
N LEU A 32 3.71 1.04 -7.51
CA LEU A 32 5.03 0.88 -6.88
C LEU A 32 5.70 -0.43 -7.30
N GLN A 33 4.95 -1.53 -7.35
CA GLN A 33 5.46 -2.82 -7.81
C GLN A 33 6.01 -2.72 -9.24
N ALA A 34 5.27 -2.06 -10.14
CA ALA A 34 5.72 -1.82 -11.50
C ALA A 34 7.00 -0.97 -11.54
N GLN A 35 7.08 0.11 -10.76
CA GLN A 35 8.27 0.97 -10.71
C GLN A 35 9.51 0.23 -10.17
N PHE A 36 9.36 -0.56 -9.10
CA PHE A 36 10.45 -1.39 -8.60
C PHE A 36 10.91 -2.42 -9.64
N ALA A 37 9.97 -3.05 -10.35
CA ALA A 37 10.30 -4.01 -11.40
C ALA A 37 11.14 -3.38 -12.52
N LEU A 38 10.88 -2.12 -12.88
CA LEU A 38 11.69 -1.37 -13.86
C LEU A 38 13.15 -1.18 -13.40
N HIS A 39 13.39 -1.08 -12.09
CA HIS A 39 14.73 -0.99 -11.50
C HIS A 39 15.32 -2.36 -11.11
N GLY A 40 14.67 -3.45 -11.52
CA GLY A 40 15.09 -4.82 -11.22
C GLY A 40 14.89 -5.22 -9.76
N HIS A 41 13.97 -4.57 -9.05
CA HIS A 41 13.57 -4.91 -7.68
C HIS A 41 12.18 -5.54 -7.71
N GLU A 42 11.91 -6.41 -6.75
CA GLU A 42 10.60 -7.02 -6.57
C GLU A 42 9.98 -6.52 -5.26
N LEU A 43 8.80 -5.88 -5.34
CA LEU A 43 8.02 -5.49 -4.18
C LEU A 43 6.92 -6.54 -3.93
N LYS A 44 6.94 -7.14 -2.74
CA LYS A 44 5.94 -8.07 -2.22
C LYS A 44 5.25 -7.48 -1.00
N ILE A 45 3.99 -7.85 -0.79
CA ILE A 45 3.28 -7.55 0.44
C ILE A 45 3.11 -8.86 1.20
N GLU A 46 3.58 -8.87 2.43
CA GLU A 46 3.36 -9.96 3.37
C GLU A 46 2.39 -9.51 4.47
N HIS A 47 1.42 -10.37 4.77
CA HIS A 47 0.52 -10.16 5.89
C HIS A 47 1.05 -10.90 7.11
N LEU A 48 1.49 -10.15 8.12
CA LEU A 48 2.04 -10.72 9.35
C LEU A 48 1.34 -10.11 10.56
N ALA A 49 0.77 -10.96 11.41
CA ALA A 49 0.06 -10.58 12.64
C ALA A 49 -1.00 -9.46 12.44
N GLY A 50 -1.73 -9.49 11.31
CA GLY A 50 -2.79 -8.52 11.01
C GLY A 50 -2.29 -7.16 10.48
N ARG A 51 -1.01 -7.07 10.09
CA ARG A 51 -0.42 -5.88 9.47
C ARG A 51 0.16 -6.22 8.10
N ASN A 52 0.17 -5.23 7.21
CA ASN A 52 0.83 -5.33 5.91
C ASN A 52 2.29 -4.95 6.10
N LEU A 53 3.19 -5.80 5.64
CA LEU A 53 4.62 -5.55 5.56
C LEU A 53 5.01 -5.56 4.08
N TYR A 54 5.76 -4.55 3.69
CA TYR A 54 6.19 -4.35 2.32
C TYR A 54 7.65 -4.78 2.21
N VAL A 55 7.90 -5.82 1.43
CA VAL A 55 9.23 -6.40 1.28
C VAL A 55 9.72 -6.10 -0.13
N VAL A 56 10.78 -5.31 -0.25
CA VAL A 56 11.46 -5.02 -1.52
C VAL A 56 12.73 -5.85 -1.59
N SER A 57 12.91 -6.64 -2.64
CA SER A 57 14.07 -7.53 -2.80
C SER A 57 14.80 -7.30 -4.13
N ARG A 58 16.13 -7.37 -4.10
CA ARG A 58 17.01 -7.30 -5.29
C ARG A 58 18.23 -8.20 -5.07
N SER A 59 18.48 -9.14 -5.98
CA SER A 59 19.75 -9.90 -6.05
C SER A 59 20.24 -10.48 -4.70
N GLY A 60 19.31 -11.04 -3.90
CA GLY A 60 19.63 -11.65 -2.60
C GLY A 60 19.66 -10.69 -1.40
N GLN A 61 19.44 -9.39 -1.61
CA GLN A 61 19.20 -8.41 -0.55
C GLN A 61 17.71 -8.09 -0.47
N SER A 62 17.20 -7.98 0.75
CA SER A 62 15.80 -7.67 1.02
C SER A 62 15.69 -6.57 2.06
N HIS A 63 14.80 -5.61 1.80
CA HIS A 63 14.43 -4.53 2.70
C HIS A 63 12.96 -4.64 3.05
N MET A 64 12.63 -4.41 4.32
CA MET A 64 11.28 -4.60 4.85
C MET A 64 10.78 -3.31 5.47
N PHE A 65 9.57 -2.92 5.11
CA PHE A 65 8.95 -1.66 5.50
C PHE A 65 7.56 -1.91 6.07
N SER A 66 7.19 -1.14 7.08
CA SER A 66 5.85 -1.21 7.69
C SER A 66 4.86 -0.21 7.09
N HIS A 67 5.37 0.82 6.41
CA HIS A 67 4.54 1.86 5.81
C HIS A 67 4.87 2.06 4.34
N LEU A 68 3.83 2.37 3.56
CA LEU A 68 3.94 2.58 2.13
C LEU A 68 4.74 3.85 1.78
N ASN A 69 4.75 4.85 2.66
CA ASN A 69 5.56 6.07 2.49
C ASN A 69 7.07 5.76 2.53
N ASP A 70 7.51 4.81 3.36
CA ASP A 70 8.92 4.41 3.43
C ASP A 70 9.32 3.67 2.15
N VAL A 71 8.42 2.85 1.60
CA VAL A 71 8.60 2.17 0.32
C VAL A 71 8.76 3.17 -0.82
N GLU A 72 7.98 4.25 -0.84
CA GLU A 72 8.12 5.34 -1.83
C GLU A 72 9.40 6.15 -1.67
N ALA A 73 9.86 6.36 -0.44
CA ALA A 73 11.15 7.00 -0.18
C ALA A 73 12.29 6.11 -0.69
N PHE A 74 12.22 4.81 -0.42
CA PHE A 74 13.19 3.84 -0.94
C PHE A 74 13.19 3.78 -2.46
N LEU A 75 12.01 3.82 -3.09
CA LEU A 75 11.91 3.87 -4.56
C LEU A 75 12.66 5.08 -5.14
N ARG A 76 12.48 6.26 -4.57
CA ARG A 76 13.19 7.47 -5.00
C ARG A 76 14.70 7.29 -4.89
N GLN A 77 15.17 6.75 -3.77
CA GLN A 77 16.59 6.48 -3.56
C GLN A 77 17.16 5.52 -4.62
N VAL A 78 16.47 4.42 -4.96
CA VAL A 78 16.97 3.46 -5.96
C VAL A 78 16.92 4.01 -7.39
N THR A 79 15.96 4.89 -7.69
CA THR A 79 15.87 5.59 -8.96
C THR A 79 16.99 6.64 -9.11
N GLU A 80 17.30 7.40 -8.06
CA GLU A 80 18.40 8.39 -8.07
C GLU A 80 19.78 7.75 -8.23
N ILE A 81 20.01 6.57 -7.64
CA ILE A 81 21.29 5.84 -7.73
C ILE A 81 21.51 5.21 -9.12
N SER A 82 20.45 5.06 -9.92
CA SER A 82 20.52 4.41 -11.24
C SER A 82 20.70 5.38 -12.42
N GLN A 83 20.91 6.67 -12.16
CA GLN A 83 21.27 7.70 -13.14
C GLN A 83 22.79 7.87 -13.24
#